data_AF-A0A3D2CBM0-F1
#
_entry.id   AF-A0A3D2CBM0-F1
#
_cell.length_a   1.000
_cell.length_b   1.000
_cell.length_c   1.000
_cell.angle_alpha   90.00
_cell.angle_beta   90.00
_cell.angle_gamma   90.00
#
_symmetry.space_group_name_H-M   'P 1'
#
loop_
_entity.id
_entity.type
_entity.pdbx_description
1 polymer ?
#
loop_
_entity_poly.entity_id
_entity_poly.type
_entity_poly.pdbx_seq_one_letter_code
_entity_poly.pdbx_strand_id
1 'polypeptide(L)'
;MAETSDGTLMVDVSYGGGCETHSFALCWPDQSFMESAPVQVSLELLHTGPRDDCDAWITETLDLDLSPMADAWRESYGAESGEMIVYLGGFSTRYSF
;
A
#
# COMPACT_ATOMS: atom_id res chain seq x y z
N MET A 1 4.61 5.14 -9.65
CA MET A 1 5.21 3.79 -9.69
C MET A 1 4.78 3.03 -8.44
N ALA A 2 4.91 1.70 -8.38
CA ALA A 2 4.72 0.91 -7.16
C ALA A 2 5.81 -0.18 -7.08
N GLU A 3 6.73 -0.08 -6.13
CA GLU A 3 7.86 -1.01 -5.95
C GLU A 3 8.05 -1.41 -4.49
N THR A 4 8.58 -2.61 -4.23
CA THR A 4 8.78 -3.11 -2.86
C THR A 4 10.25 -3.27 -2.51
N SER A 5 10.62 -2.91 -1.28
CA SER A 5 11.96 -3.11 -0.71
C SER A 5 11.85 -3.25 0.81
N ASP A 6 12.41 -4.32 1.39
CA ASP A 6 12.50 -4.54 2.84
C ASP A 6 11.20 -4.29 3.62
N GLY A 7 10.08 -4.79 3.09
CA GLY A 7 8.76 -4.63 3.70
C GLY A 7 8.12 -3.26 3.52
N THR A 8 8.68 -2.41 2.67
CA THR A 8 8.11 -1.11 2.29
C THR A 8 7.61 -1.16 0.85
N LEU A 9 6.46 -0.54 0.59
CA LEU A 9 5.92 -0.24 -0.73
C LEU A 9 6.14 1.24 -1.03
N MET A 10 7.00 1.54 -2.00
CA MET A 10 7.20 2.90 -2.50
C MET A 10 6.15 3.22 -3.58
N VAL A 11 5.42 4.31 -3.40
CA VAL A 11 4.35 4.73 -4.32
C VAL A 11 4.50 6.19 -4.70
N ASP A 12 4.61 6.48 -5.99
CA ASP A 12 4.51 7.88 -6.46
C ASP A 12 3.04 8.28 -6.51
N VAL A 13 2.70 9.36 -5.81
CA VAL A 13 1.37 9.95 -5.81
C VAL A 13 1.39 11.33 -6.43
N SER A 14 0.24 11.74 -6.95
CA SER A 14 0.00 13.14 -7.29
C SER A 14 -1.40 13.53 -6.90
N TYR A 15 -1.54 14.68 -6.25
CA TYR A 15 -2.81 15.14 -5.72
C TYR A 15 -2.90 16.67 -5.73
N GLY A 16 -4.13 17.17 -5.76
CA GLY A 16 -4.45 18.59 -5.65
C GLY A 16 -4.51 19.03 -4.19
N GLY A 17 -4.18 20.29 -3.92
CA GLY A 17 -3.94 20.81 -2.58
C GLY A 17 -2.43 20.92 -2.31
N GLY A 18 -2.05 20.93 -1.04
CA GLY A 18 -0.66 21.07 -0.58
C GLY A 18 -0.39 22.33 0.24
N CYS A 19 -1.43 23.10 0.55
CA CYS A 19 -1.36 24.18 1.52
C CYS A 19 -1.62 23.66 2.95
N GLU A 20 -2.34 22.54 3.09
CA GLU A 20 -2.62 21.87 4.35
C GLU A 20 -1.83 20.56 4.50
N THR A 21 -1.84 19.97 5.70
CA THR A 21 -1.21 18.67 5.95
C THR A 21 -2.06 17.55 5.37
N HIS A 22 -1.47 16.73 4.51
CA HIS A 22 -2.08 15.51 3.98
C HIS A 22 -1.39 14.28 4.59
N SER A 23 -2.21 13.29 4.93
CA SER A 23 -1.76 12.03 5.51
C SER A 23 -2.24 10.87 4.65
N PHE A 24 -1.35 9.90 4.47
CA PHE A 24 -1.59 8.70 3.68
C PHE A 24 -1.48 7.45 4.54
N ALA A 25 -2.36 6.49 4.33
CA ALA A 25 -2.33 5.20 5.01
C ALA A 25 -2.80 4.07 4.09
N LEU A 26 -2.29 2.87 4.31
CA LEU A 26 -2.82 1.65 3.68
C LEU A 26 -4.05 1.16 4.44
N CYS A 27 -5.11 0.87 3.70
CA CYS A 27 -6.27 0.14 4.19
C CYS A 27 -6.31 -1.24 3.53
N TRP A 28 -6.61 -2.27 4.32
CA TRP A 28 -6.88 -3.62 3.83
C TRP A 28 -8.33 -3.97 4.20
N PRO A 29 -9.32 -3.63 3.35
CA PRO A 29 -10.73 -3.62 3.74
C PRO A 29 -11.25 -4.96 4.26
N ASP A 30 -10.89 -6.06 3.58
CA ASP A 30 -11.39 -7.40 3.88
C ASP A 30 -10.44 -8.23 4.76
N GLN A 31 -9.24 -7.72 5.06
CA GLN A 31 -8.19 -8.42 5.81
C GLN A 31 -8.00 -9.89 5.38
N SER A 32 -8.14 -10.15 4.08
CA SER A 32 -8.15 -11.49 3.53
C SER A 32 -7.26 -11.61 2.30
N PHE A 33 -6.75 -12.83 2.12
CA PHE A 33 -6.00 -13.25 0.95
C PHE A 33 -6.96 -13.84 -0.08
N MET A 34 -6.78 -13.47 -1.35
CA MET A 34 -7.52 -14.08 -2.46
C MET A 34 -6.98 -15.48 -2.76
N GLU A 35 -7.88 -16.42 -3.05
CA GLU A 35 -7.56 -17.82 -3.35
C GLU A 35 -6.77 -17.95 -4.67
N SER A 36 -5.44 -17.94 -4.57
CA SER A 36 -4.51 -17.96 -5.69
C SER A 36 -3.09 -18.35 -5.22
N ALA A 37 -2.18 -18.58 -6.17
CA ALA A 37 -0.78 -18.89 -5.90
C ALA A 37 0.15 -18.13 -6.87
N PRO A 38 0.98 -17.17 -6.40
CA PRO A 38 1.02 -16.62 -5.03
C PRO A 38 -0.32 -15.99 -4.63
N VAL A 39 -0.56 -15.90 -3.32
CA VAL A 39 -1.77 -15.27 -2.80
C VAL A 39 -1.78 -13.78 -3.14
N GLN A 40 -2.97 -13.19 -3.18
CA GLN A 40 -3.13 -11.79 -3.57
C GLN A 40 -3.83 -11.01 -2.47
N VAL A 41 -3.44 -9.75 -2.29
CA VAL A 41 -4.11 -8.80 -1.38
C VAL A 41 -4.50 -7.54 -2.15
N SER A 42 -5.68 -7.01 -1.87
CA SER A 42 -6.12 -5.72 -2.38
C SER A 42 -6.05 -4.68 -1.27
N LEU A 43 -5.25 -3.65 -1.49
CA LEU A 43 -5.07 -2.53 -0.58
C LEU A 43 -5.66 -1.27 -1.21
N GLU A 44 -6.10 -0.37 -0.35
CA GLU A 44 -6.57 0.96 -0.73
C GLU A 44 -5.65 2.01 -0.09
N LEU A 45 -5.33 3.06 -0.85
CA LEU A 45 -4.61 4.22 -0.33
C LEU A 45 -5.63 5.21 0.22
N LEU A 46 -5.65 5.37 1.54
CA LEU A 46 -6.45 6.40 2.19
C LEU A 46 -5.67 7.72 2.14
N HIS A 47 -6.31 8.74 1.58
CA HIS A 47 -5.84 10.12 1.60
C HIS A 47 -6.73 10.94 2.53
N THR A 48 -6.17 11.45 3.61
CA THR A 48 -6.90 12.20 4.64
C THR A 48 -6.22 13.52 4.93
N GLY A 49 -7.01 14.53 5.30
CA GLY A 49 -6.51 15.86 5.63
C GLY A 49 -7.65 16.85 5.86
N PRO A 50 -7.34 18.07 6.32
CA PRO A 50 -8.29 19.17 6.31
C PRO A 50 -8.78 19.47 4.88
N ARG A 51 -9.83 20.28 4.78
CA ARG A 51 -10.24 20.85 3.49
C ARG A 51 -9.10 21.73 2.98
N ASP A 52 -8.61 21.44 1.79
CA ASP A 52 -7.54 22.18 1.13
C ASP A 52 -8.01 22.63 -0.26
N ASP A 53 -8.44 23.90 -0.37
CA ASP A 53 -8.92 24.50 -1.63
C ASP A 53 -7.76 25.10 -2.47
N CYS A 54 -6.51 24.79 -2.13
CA CYS A 54 -5.31 25.27 -2.80
C CYS A 54 -5.16 24.63 -4.20
N ASP A 55 -4.86 25.43 -5.23
CA ASP A 55 -4.69 24.98 -6.61
C ASP A 55 -3.30 24.34 -6.89
N ALA A 56 -2.56 23.99 -5.83
CA ALA A 56 -1.26 23.34 -5.98
C ALA A 56 -1.42 21.89 -6.47
N TRP A 57 -0.41 21.43 -7.21
CA TRP A 57 -0.30 20.06 -7.70
C TRP A 57 0.97 19.45 -7.13
N ILE A 58 0.81 18.58 -6.13
CA ILE A 58 1.94 17.95 -5.45
C ILE A 58 2.24 16.61 -6.11
N THR A 59 3.52 16.32 -6.24
CA THR A 59 4.02 14.99 -6.62
C THR A 59 5.08 14.60 -5.60
N GLU A 60 4.90 13.46 -4.96
CA GLU A 60 5.82 12.92 -3.97
C GLU A 60 5.81 11.39 -3.99
N THR A 61 6.83 10.80 -3.37
CA THR A 61 6.95 9.35 -3.19
C THR A 61 6.66 9.02 -1.74
N LEU A 62 5.70 8.11 -1.53
CA LEU A 62 5.30 7.61 -0.22
C LEU A 62 5.98 6.29 0.08
N ASP A 63 6.43 6.11 1.31
CA ASP A 63 6.92 4.84 1.85
C ASP A 63 5.83 4.23 2.74
N LEU A 64 5.23 3.12 2.29
CA LEU A 64 4.11 2.48 2.97
C LEU A 64 4.51 1.11 3.52
N ASP A 65 4.28 0.87 4.81
CA ASP A 65 4.67 -0.38 5.48
C ASP A 65 3.78 -1.57 5.05
N LEU A 66 4.42 -2.62 4.51
CA LEU A 66 3.82 -3.90 4.13
C LEU A 66 4.06 -5.01 5.17
N SER A 67 4.83 -4.77 6.22
CA SER A 67 5.11 -5.75 7.27
C SER A 67 3.85 -6.38 7.86
N PRO A 68 2.74 -5.64 8.11
CA PRO A 68 1.51 -6.24 8.62
C PRO A 68 0.92 -7.33 7.71
N MET A 69 1.07 -7.19 6.39
CA MET A 69 0.59 -8.20 5.43
C MET A 69 1.49 -9.43 5.43
N ALA A 70 2.81 -9.24 5.55
CA ALA A 70 3.74 -10.36 5.72
C ALA A 70 3.44 -11.14 7.02
N ASP A 71 3.18 -10.45 8.12
CA ASP A 71 2.84 -11.09 9.40
C ASP A 71 1.53 -11.88 9.31
N ALA A 72 0.49 -11.30 8.71
CA ALA A 72 -0.78 -12.01 8.46
C ALA A 72 -0.60 -13.24 7.56
N TRP A 73 0.31 -13.17 6.60
CA TRP A 73 0.66 -14.30 5.75
C TRP A 73 1.36 -15.41 6.55
N ARG A 74 2.35 -15.05 7.38
CA ARG A 74 3.06 -16.01 8.25
C ARG A 74 2.09 -16.69 9.21
N GLU A 75 1.15 -15.96 9.80
CA GLU A 75 0.11 -16.52 10.67
C GLU A 75 -0.82 -17.48 9.92
N SER A 76 -1.19 -17.14 8.68
CA SER A 76 -2.12 -17.95 7.87
C SER A 76 -1.48 -19.22 7.28
N TYR A 77 -0.20 -19.16 6.89
CA TYR A 77 0.47 -20.22 6.12
C TYR A 77 1.60 -20.93 6.88
N GLY A 78 2.03 -20.42 8.03
CA GLY A 78 2.97 -21.09 8.94
C GLY A 78 4.42 -21.17 8.44
N ALA A 79 4.80 -20.38 7.45
CA ALA A 79 6.16 -20.29 6.93
C ALA A 79 6.76 -18.91 7.22
N GLU A 80 8.09 -18.85 7.44
CA GLU A 80 8.81 -17.61 7.79
C GLU A 80 8.95 -16.64 6.62
N SER A 81 9.02 -17.19 5.40
CA SER A 81 9.19 -16.44 4.16
C SER A 81 8.11 -16.82 3.15
N GLY A 82 7.70 -15.85 2.33
CA GLY A 82 6.59 -16.00 1.41
C GLY A 82 6.61 -15.00 0.28
N GLU A 83 5.59 -15.11 -0.56
CA GLU A 83 5.35 -14.16 -1.64
C GLU A 83 3.86 -13.91 -1.79
N MET A 84 3.52 -12.64 -2.04
CA MET A 84 2.17 -12.22 -2.41
C MET A 84 2.18 -11.20 -3.55
N ILE A 85 1.07 -11.07 -4.25
CA ILE A 85 0.82 -9.94 -5.15
C ILE A 85 0.01 -8.90 -4.39
N VAL A 86 0.53 -7.68 -4.33
CA VAL A 86 -0.13 -6.54 -3.69
C VAL A 86 -0.77 -5.69 -4.79
N TYR A 87 -2.07 -5.47 -4.70
CA TYR A 87 -2.80 -4.52 -5.55
C TYR A 87 -3.01 -3.20 -4.81
N LEU A 88 -2.73 -2.08 -5.47
CA LEU A 88 -2.98 -0.73 -4.96
C LEU A 88 -3.29 0.21 -6.12
N GLY A 89 -4.47 0.85 -6.09
CA GLY A 89 -4.80 1.92 -7.05
C GLY A 89 -4.78 1.49 -8.53
N GLY A 90 -5.12 0.24 -8.82
CA GLY A 90 -5.09 -0.32 -10.19
C GLY A 90 -3.72 -0.81 -10.65
N PHE A 91 -2.68 -0.64 -9.84
CA PHE A 91 -1.37 -1.24 -10.06
C PHE A 91 -1.24 -2.51 -9.22
N SER A 92 -0.31 -3.38 -9.61
CA SER A 92 0.11 -4.49 -8.78
C SER A 92 1.62 -4.64 -8.78
N THR A 93 2.13 -5.17 -7.67
CA THR A 93 3.54 -5.48 -7.52
C THR A 93 3.70 -6.77 -6.72
N ARG A 94 4.85 -7.41 -6.90
CA ARG A 94 5.22 -8.62 -6.17
C ARG A 94 5.94 -8.21 -4.89
N TYR A 95 5.56 -8.84 -3.79
CA TYR A 95 6.18 -8.64 -2.49
C TYR A 95 6.68 -9.98 -1.96
N SER A 96 7.99 -10.09 -1.76
CA SER A 96 8.67 -11.24 -1.17
C SER A 96 9.28 -10.84 0.17
N PHE A 97 9.17 -11.71 1.17
CA PHE A 97 9.59 -11.47 2.56
C PHE A 97 9.94 -12.79 3.26
#